data_AF-A0A6J8A0T4-F1
#
_entry.id   AF-A0A6J8A0T4-F1
#
_cell.length_a   1.000
_cell.length_b   1.000
_cell.length_c   1.000
_cell.angle_alpha   90.00
_cell.angle_beta   90.00
_cell.angle_gamma   90.00
#
_symmetry.space_group_name_H-M   'P 1'
#
loop_
_entity.id
_entity.type
_entity.pdbx_description
1 polymer ?
#
loop_
_entity_poly.entity_id
_entity_poly.type
_entity_poly.pdbx_seq_one_letter_code
_entity_poly.pdbx_strand_id
1 'polypeptide(L)'
;MKFVPTKASKYVLKCLKDKNCVTVVGSPGVGKTAITRHVALHLTGMGYAVIPITDPRDIRDFYKPGQRSVFVIDHIGGKFTANKQMIDSWEPLMGVVEQILSDNCKIVLSCRSQVYKDKKFNVLVPFKSCECNVNILRFSPSERKNIAKAHLGNYDHKIIKISDYDFFPLLCVICSKQGIIDIEKFFYLSFVVLEKELNSLWDQGKVGRCQICALALCVINDNELQEKYLTSKESSARHVIDDVAEACGLNRGISLVKIKDEMDTLVGTYLTKINGIYTAIHNKVFDFLVYYCSTKILGCLI
;
A
#
# COMPACT_ATOMS: atom_id res chain seq x y z
N MET A 1 3.86 11.11 17.44
CA MET A 1 2.66 10.70 16.68
C MET A 1 1.78 9.88 17.62
N LYS A 2 0.53 10.28 17.89
CA LYS A 2 -0.33 9.60 18.87
C LYS A 2 -1.01 8.40 18.21
N PHE A 3 -0.78 7.19 18.71
CA PHE A 3 -1.49 6.01 18.22
C PHE A 3 -2.88 5.90 18.87
N VAL A 4 -3.88 5.51 18.08
CA VAL A 4 -5.25 5.27 18.57
C VAL A 4 -5.54 3.77 18.43
N PRO A 5 -5.77 3.04 19.53
CA PRO A 5 -6.15 1.63 19.47
C PRO A 5 -7.45 1.40 18.71
N THR A 6 -7.45 0.38 17.85
CA THR A 6 -8.59 -0.02 17.03
C THR A 6 -8.91 -1.51 17.21
N LYS A 7 -10.04 -1.97 16.69
CA LYS A 7 -10.43 -3.37 16.61
C LYS A 7 -9.33 -4.19 15.95
N ALA A 8 -8.75 -3.68 14.86
CA ALA A 8 -7.64 -4.31 14.17
C ALA A 8 -6.41 -4.45 15.09
N SER A 9 -5.97 -3.38 15.77
CA SER A 9 -4.79 -3.48 16.66
C SER A 9 -5.01 -4.41 17.85
N LYS A 10 -6.23 -4.42 18.42
CA LYS A 10 -6.62 -5.35 19.48
C LYS A 10 -6.65 -6.80 18.99
N TYR A 11 -7.15 -7.02 17.78
CA TYR A 11 -7.17 -8.34 17.15
C TYR A 11 -5.76 -8.87 16.90
N VAL A 12 -4.84 -8.04 16.41
CA VAL A 12 -3.43 -8.40 16.22
C VAL A 12 -2.80 -8.85 17.55
N LEU A 13 -3.02 -8.11 18.64
CA LEU A 13 -2.53 -8.51 19.97
C LEU A 13 -3.14 -9.83 20.44
N LYS A 14 -4.42 -10.09 20.15
CA LYS A 14 -5.06 -11.36 20.45
C LYS A 14 -4.42 -12.51 19.66
N CYS A 15 -4.23 -12.34 18.35
CA CYS A 15 -3.54 -13.34 17.53
C CYS A 15 -2.15 -13.64 18.05
N LEU A 16 -1.40 -12.64 18.51
CA LEU A 16 -0.06 -12.84 19.04
C LEU A 16 0.00 -13.54 20.40
N LYS A 17 -1.13 -13.71 21.09
CA LYS A 17 -1.21 -14.58 22.28
C LYS A 17 -1.30 -16.04 21.88
N ASP A 18 -2.04 -16.34 20.81
CA ASP A 18 -2.35 -17.70 20.37
C ASP A 18 -1.36 -18.23 19.32
N LYS A 19 -0.74 -17.33 18.55
CA LYS A 19 0.18 -17.59 17.45
C LYS A 19 1.42 -16.70 17.59
N ASN A 20 2.56 -17.17 17.11
CA ASN A 20 3.79 -16.37 17.09
C ASN A 20 3.94 -15.51 15.82
N CYS A 21 3.01 -15.59 14.87
CA CYS A 21 3.02 -14.74 13.68
C CYS A 21 1.62 -14.19 13.34
N VAL A 22 1.60 -12.97 12.83
CA VAL A 22 0.39 -12.30 12.33
C VAL A 22 0.73 -11.42 11.13
N THR A 23 -0.06 -11.56 10.07
CA THR A 23 -0.01 -10.68 8.89
C THR A 23 -1.16 -9.68 8.92
N VAL A 24 -0.81 -8.40 8.99
CA VAL A 24 -1.74 -7.28 8.88
C VAL A 24 -1.95 -6.95 7.41
N VAL A 25 -3.13 -7.26 6.89
CA VAL A 25 -3.49 -7.14 5.47
C VAL A 25 -4.43 -5.96 5.26
N GLY A 26 -4.28 -5.24 4.16
CA GLY A 26 -5.18 -4.12 3.83
C GLY A 26 -4.69 -3.21 2.71
N SER A 27 -5.54 -2.29 2.28
CA SER A 27 -5.26 -1.29 1.24
C SER A 27 -4.17 -0.30 1.66
N PRO A 28 -3.54 0.44 0.75
CA PRO A 28 -2.68 1.57 1.11
C PRO A 28 -3.38 2.57 2.05
N GLY A 29 -2.63 3.21 2.94
CA GLY A 29 -3.18 4.27 3.81
C GLY A 29 -4.05 3.83 4.99
N VAL A 30 -4.45 2.55 5.10
CA VAL A 30 -5.35 2.07 6.18
C VAL A 30 -4.71 1.92 7.56
N GLY A 31 -3.44 2.33 7.72
CA GLY A 31 -2.75 2.31 9.02
C GLY A 31 -2.05 1.00 9.40
N LYS A 32 -1.79 0.08 8.45
CA LYS A 32 -1.08 -1.19 8.72
C LYS A 32 0.25 -0.98 9.45
N THR A 33 1.12 -0.11 8.94
CA THR A 33 2.42 0.23 9.54
C THR A 33 2.28 0.83 10.94
N ALA A 34 1.22 1.60 11.19
CA ALA A 34 0.97 2.13 12.52
C ALA A 34 0.59 1.00 13.49
N ILE A 35 -0.23 0.04 13.05
CA ILE A 35 -0.62 -1.13 13.84
C ILE A 35 0.60 -2.01 14.14
N THR A 36 1.40 -2.38 13.13
CA THR A 36 2.56 -3.26 13.32
C THR A 36 3.57 -2.65 14.29
N ARG A 37 3.89 -1.36 14.13
CA ARG A 37 4.81 -0.64 15.03
C ARG A 37 4.24 -0.46 16.43
N HIS A 38 2.95 -0.13 16.57
CA HIS A 38 2.33 -0.01 17.89
C HIS A 38 2.36 -1.34 18.65
N VAL A 39 2.05 -2.44 17.98
CA VAL A 39 2.09 -3.77 18.58
C VAL A 39 3.51 -4.16 18.98
N ALA A 40 4.51 -3.87 18.14
CA ALA A 40 5.91 -4.10 18.49
C ALA A 40 6.33 -3.30 19.74
N LEU A 41 5.96 -2.03 19.83
CA LEU A 41 6.19 -1.20 21.01
C LEU A 41 5.41 -1.68 22.25
N HIS A 42 4.22 -2.26 22.08
CA HIS A 42 3.49 -2.87 23.20
C HIS A 42 4.24 -4.09 23.74
N LEU A 43 4.83 -4.90 22.86
CA LEU A 43 5.59 -6.09 23.23
C LEU A 43 6.92 -5.77 23.93
N THR A 44 7.52 -4.59 23.75
CA THR A 44 8.70 -4.19 24.54
C THR A 44 8.38 -4.12 26.03
N GLY A 45 7.17 -3.66 26.38
CA GLY A 45 6.67 -3.68 27.76
C GLY A 45 6.50 -5.09 28.33
N MET A 46 6.50 -6.12 27.47
CA MET A 46 6.45 -7.53 27.85
C MET A 46 7.83 -8.22 27.78
N GLY A 47 8.91 -7.45 27.55
CA GLY A 47 10.29 -7.94 27.51
C GLY A 47 10.78 -8.41 26.13
N TYR A 48 10.10 -8.07 25.03
CA TYR A 48 10.58 -8.37 23.68
C TYR A 48 11.51 -7.28 23.15
N ALA A 49 12.63 -7.67 22.54
CA ALA A 49 13.46 -6.77 21.73
C ALA A 49 12.80 -6.56 20.34
N VAL A 50 12.71 -5.32 19.87
CA VAL A 50 12.14 -5.03 18.54
C VAL A 50 13.22 -5.09 17.49
N ILE A 51 13.03 -5.94 16.48
CA ILE A 51 13.95 -6.13 15.35
C ILE A 51 13.22 -5.71 14.07
N PRO A 52 13.44 -4.48 13.57
CA PRO A 52 12.91 -4.08 12.27
C PRO A 52 13.65 -4.81 11.16
N ILE A 53 12.90 -5.31 10.18
CA ILE A 53 13.43 -6.05 9.04
C ILE A 53 13.24 -5.22 7.78
N THR A 54 14.35 -4.85 7.15
CA THR A 54 14.39 -3.99 5.96
C THR A 54 14.83 -4.74 4.71
N ASP A 55 15.66 -5.76 4.87
CA ASP A 55 16.06 -6.75 3.87
C ASP A 55 15.68 -8.15 4.40
N PRO A 56 15.19 -9.08 3.56
CA PRO A 56 14.86 -10.44 4.00
C PRO A 56 15.99 -11.11 4.80
N ARG A 57 17.26 -10.89 4.43
CA ARG A 57 18.43 -11.50 5.09
C ARG A 57 18.60 -11.04 6.54
N ASP A 58 18.12 -9.83 6.88
CA ASP A 58 18.13 -9.28 8.24
C ASP A 58 17.49 -10.27 9.23
N ILE A 59 16.50 -11.05 8.79
CA ILE A 59 15.80 -11.98 9.68
C ILE A 59 16.72 -13.06 10.25
N ARG A 60 17.70 -13.50 9.45
CA ARG A 60 18.71 -14.47 9.87
C ARG A 60 19.81 -13.76 10.64
N ASP A 61 20.28 -12.63 10.13
CA ASP A 61 21.47 -11.96 10.64
C ASP A 61 21.23 -11.36 12.05
N PHE A 62 19.99 -10.99 12.37
CA PHE A 62 19.60 -10.49 13.69
C PHE A 62 18.92 -11.53 14.59
N TYR A 63 18.68 -12.75 14.11
CA TYR A 63 18.13 -13.80 14.96
C TYR A 63 19.14 -14.27 15.99
N LYS A 64 18.73 -14.23 17.25
CA LYS A 64 19.51 -14.68 18.40
C LYS A 64 18.69 -15.71 19.19
N PRO A 65 19.03 -17.01 19.11
CA PRO A 65 18.28 -18.06 19.79
C PRO A 65 18.11 -17.79 21.29
N GLY A 66 16.91 -18.01 21.81
CA GLY A 66 16.55 -17.81 23.22
C GLY A 66 16.31 -16.34 23.62
N GLN A 67 16.63 -15.38 22.75
CA GLN A 67 16.30 -13.98 22.99
C GLN A 67 14.85 -13.68 22.57
N ARG A 68 14.02 -13.26 23.52
CA ARG A 68 12.66 -12.81 23.24
C ARG A 68 12.67 -11.60 22.31
N SER A 69 12.30 -11.81 21.05
CA SER A 69 12.36 -10.78 20.01
C SER A 69 11.06 -10.70 19.21
N VAL A 70 10.70 -9.51 18.75
CA VAL A 70 9.63 -9.29 17.79
C VAL A 70 10.20 -8.75 16.48
N PHE A 71 10.06 -9.53 15.43
CA PHE A 71 10.47 -9.17 14.07
C PHE A 71 9.35 -8.39 13.40
N VAL A 72 9.67 -7.20 12.90
CA VAL A 72 8.70 -6.29 12.25
C VAL A 72 9.05 -6.17 10.78
N ILE A 73 8.18 -6.69 9.90
CA ILE A 73 8.39 -6.69 8.45
C ILE A 73 7.32 -5.81 7.80
N ASP A 74 7.71 -4.68 7.22
CA ASP A 74 6.77 -3.79 6.53
C ASP A 74 6.69 -4.10 5.03
N HIS A 75 5.46 -4.16 4.49
CA HIS A 75 5.18 -4.31 3.05
C HIS A 75 5.79 -5.56 2.38
N ILE A 76 5.60 -6.73 2.99
CA ILE A 76 6.09 -7.98 2.41
C ILE A 76 5.51 -8.24 1.02
N GLY A 77 6.33 -8.79 0.12
CA GLY A 77 5.91 -9.20 -1.21
C GLY A 77 5.63 -8.04 -2.18
N GLY A 78 6.00 -6.80 -1.82
CA GLY A 78 6.01 -5.66 -2.73
C GLY A 78 5.20 -4.47 -2.22
N LYS A 79 5.64 -3.29 -2.65
CA LYS A 79 4.97 -2.05 -2.28
C LYS A 79 3.74 -1.76 -3.12
N PHE A 80 3.34 -2.50 -4.15
CA PHE A 80 2.06 -2.22 -4.84
C PHE A 80 1.38 -3.50 -5.37
N THR A 81 2.12 -4.33 -6.11
CA THR A 81 1.71 -5.66 -6.60
C THR A 81 2.63 -6.75 -6.05
N ALA A 82 2.28 -8.03 -6.25
CA ALA A 82 3.10 -9.15 -5.82
C ALA A 82 4.41 -9.18 -6.62
N ASN A 83 5.48 -8.66 -6.01
CA ASN A 83 6.81 -8.67 -6.58
C ASN A 83 7.41 -10.07 -6.39
N LYS A 84 7.49 -10.81 -7.49
CA LYS A 84 8.00 -12.18 -7.50
C LYS A 84 9.43 -12.26 -6.95
N GLN A 85 10.34 -11.37 -7.36
CA GLN A 85 11.72 -11.38 -6.85
C GLN A 85 11.77 -11.17 -5.33
N MET A 86 10.92 -10.28 -4.81
CA MET A 86 10.83 -10.08 -3.36
C MET A 86 10.27 -11.31 -2.65
N ILE A 87 9.22 -11.95 -3.18
CA ILE A 87 8.67 -13.18 -2.61
C ILE A 87 9.70 -14.32 -2.66
N ASP A 88 10.33 -14.53 -3.81
CA ASP A 88 11.35 -15.56 -4.03
C ASP A 88 12.56 -15.36 -3.11
N SER A 89 12.90 -14.11 -2.75
CA SER A 89 13.98 -13.84 -1.79
C SER A 89 13.69 -14.29 -0.36
N TRP A 90 12.42 -14.48 0.00
CA TRP A 90 12.00 -15.01 1.30
C TRP A 90 11.98 -16.53 1.34
N GLU A 91 11.73 -17.20 0.21
CA GLU A 91 11.56 -18.66 0.14
C GLU A 91 12.74 -19.44 0.76
N PRO A 92 14.03 -19.13 0.46
CA PRO A 92 15.16 -19.79 1.10
C PRO A 92 15.28 -19.57 2.62
N LEU A 93 14.57 -18.56 3.16
CA LEU A 93 14.62 -18.19 4.57
C LEU A 93 13.47 -18.78 5.38
N MET A 94 12.55 -19.54 4.77
CA MET A 94 11.40 -20.11 5.48
C MET A 94 11.80 -21.05 6.61
N GLY A 95 12.90 -21.82 6.45
CA GLY A 95 13.43 -22.64 7.55
C GLY A 95 13.89 -21.80 8.76
N VAL A 96 14.46 -20.61 8.54
CA VAL A 96 14.84 -19.68 9.61
C VAL A 96 13.58 -19.08 10.26
N VAL A 97 12.57 -18.75 9.45
CA VAL A 97 11.27 -18.25 9.95
C VAL A 97 10.62 -19.30 10.86
N GLU A 98 10.60 -20.57 10.47
CA GLU A 98 10.04 -21.65 11.30
C GLU A 98 10.80 -21.82 12.62
N GLN A 99 12.12 -21.73 12.60
CA GLN A 99 12.94 -21.73 13.82
C GLN A 99 12.57 -20.56 14.74
N ILE A 100 12.45 -19.35 14.20
CA ILE A 100 12.02 -18.16 14.96
C ILE A 100 10.64 -18.37 15.60
N LEU A 101 9.70 -18.98 14.86
CA LEU A 101 8.33 -19.18 15.35
C LEU A 101 8.19 -20.29 16.39
N SER A 102 9.13 -21.24 16.41
CA SER A 102 9.23 -22.28 17.44
C SER A 102 10.01 -21.83 18.68
N ASP A 103 10.80 -20.76 18.56
CA ASP A 103 11.44 -20.09 19.69
C ASP A 103 10.47 -19.09 20.37
N ASN A 104 10.97 -18.41 21.40
CA ASN A 104 10.27 -17.41 22.20
C ASN A 104 10.16 -16.05 21.49
N CYS A 105 10.07 -16.06 20.15
CA CYS A 105 10.01 -14.89 19.29
C CYS A 105 8.63 -14.70 18.67
N LYS A 106 8.39 -13.51 18.11
CA LYS A 106 7.16 -13.16 17.41
C LYS A 106 7.47 -12.48 16.08
N ILE A 107 6.59 -12.64 15.10
CA ILE A 107 6.68 -11.97 13.80
C ILE A 107 5.39 -11.18 13.57
N VAL A 108 5.54 -9.89 13.31
CA VAL A 108 4.44 -9.00 12.95
C VAL A 108 4.77 -8.38 11.62
N LEU A 109 3.95 -8.64 10.61
CA LEU A 109 4.21 -8.15 9.27
C LEU A 109 3.02 -7.44 8.65
N SER A 110 3.27 -6.54 7.71
CA SER A 110 2.23 -5.88 6.91
C SER A 110 2.29 -6.28 5.44
N CYS A 111 1.12 -6.52 4.85
CA CYS A 111 0.98 -6.92 3.46
C CYS A 111 -0.19 -6.16 2.80
N ARG A 112 -0.16 -5.98 1.48
CA ARG A 112 -1.32 -5.49 0.72
C ARG A 112 -2.29 -6.63 0.47
N SER A 113 -3.59 -6.32 0.42
CA SER A 113 -4.63 -7.33 0.18
C SER A 113 -4.42 -8.12 -1.12
N GLN A 114 -3.99 -7.46 -2.19
CA GLN A 114 -3.77 -8.13 -3.47
C GLN A 114 -2.54 -9.04 -3.46
N VAL A 115 -1.45 -8.59 -2.80
CA VAL A 115 -0.24 -9.40 -2.63
C VAL A 115 -0.54 -10.65 -1.80
N TYR A 116 -1.28 -10.51 -0.71
CA TYR A 116 -1.60 -11.62 0.19
C TYR A 116 -2.46 -12.71 -0.48
N LYS A 117 -3.37 -12.30 -1.38
CA LYS A 117 -4.25 -13.18 -2.17
C LYS A 117 -3.56 -13.82 -3.37
N ASP A 118 -2.45 -13.25 -3.85
CA ASP A 118 -1.71 -13.79 -4.99
C ASP A 118 -1.20 -15.21 -4.67
N LYS A 119 -1.33 -16.12 -5.64
CA LYS A 119 -0.86 -17.51 -5.51
C LYS A 119 0.63 -17.59 -5.22
N LYS A 120 1.43 -16.63 -5.71
CA LYS A 120 2.87 -16.53 -5.43
C LYS A 120 3.15 -16.39 -3.94
N PHE A 121 2.28 -15.71 -3.20
CA PHE A 121 2.45 -15.53 -1.76
C PHE A 121 2.12 -16.80 -0.96
N ASN A 122 1.53 -17.83 -1.57
CA ASN A 122 1.22 -19.10 -0.90
C ASN A 122 2.46 -19.89 -0.49
N VAL A 123 3.61 -19.64 -1.12
CA VAL A 123 4.89 -20.29 -0.74
C VAL A 123 5.36 -19.85 0.65
N LEU A 124 4.93 -18.68 1.12
CA LEU A 124 5.29 -18.13 2.43
C LEU A 124 4.29 -18.56 3.53
N VAL A 125 4.08 -19.88 3.64
CA VAL A 125 3.08 -20.49 4.53
C VAL A 125 3.18 -20.00 5.99
N PRO A 126 4.36 -19.89 6.62
CA PRO A 126 4.45 -19.45 8.02
C PRO A 126 3.81 -18.06 8.27
N PHE A 127 3.90 -17.16 7.29
CA PHE A 127 3.32 -15.82 7.37
C PHE A 127 1.79 -15.83 7.27
N LYS A 128 1.16 -16.93 6.90
CA LYS A 128 -0.32 -17.06 6.83
C LYS A 128 -0.96 -17.62 8.10
N SER A 129 -0.20 -17.79 9.18
CA SER A 129 -0.68 -18.41 10.43
C SER A 129 -1.80 -17.65 11.15
N CYS A 130 -1.84 -16.31 11.04
CA CYS A 130 -3.02 -15.49 11.37
C CYS A 130 -3.10 -14.28 10.42
N GLU A 131 -4.27 -14.06 9.83
CA GLU A 131 -4.58 -12.87 9.03
C GLU A 131 -5.38 -11.85 9.85
N CYS A 132 -4.91 -10.60 9.90
CA CYS A 132 -5.68 -9.45 10.35
C CYS A 132 -6.00 -8.55 9.15
N ASN A 133 -7.18 -8.70 8.56
CA ASN A 133 -7.62 -7.88 7.44
C ASN A 133 -8.25 -6.56 7.91
N VAL A 134 -7.49 -5.46 7.81
CA VAL A 134 -7.90 -4.13 8.26
C VAL A 134 -9.06 -3.58 7.43
N ASN A 135 -9.15 -3.94 6.14
CA ASN A 135 -10.24 -3.51 5.27
C ASN A 135 -11.58 -4.12 5.68
N ILE A 136 -11.56 -5.35 6.21
CA ILE A 136 -12.77 -6.02 6.74
C ILE A 136 -13.10 -5.48 8.13
N LEU A 137 -12.08 -5.28 8.97
CA LEU A 137 -12.19 -4.73 10.31
C LEU A 137 -12.33 -3.20 10.33
N ARG A 138 -13.04 -2.64 9.32
CA ARG A 138 -13.28 -1.21 9.09
C ARG A 138 -13.40 -0.42 10.39
N PHE A 139 -12.82 0.78 10.41
CA PHE A 139 -12.93 1.66 11.56
C PHE A 139 -14.40 1.92 11.92
N SER A 140 -14.78 1.64 13.16
CA SER A 140 -16.10 2.04 13.66
C SER A 140 -16.21 3.57 13.68
N PRO A 141 -17.44 4.12 13.67
CA PRO A 141 -17.63 5.56 13.82
C PRO A 141 -16.91 6.14 15.05
N SER A 142 -16.90 5.40 16.17
CA SER A 142 -16.17 5.78 17.38
C SER A 142 -14.64 5.76 17.22
N GLU A 143 -14.08 4.82 16.48
CA GLU A 143 -12.63 4.77 16.20
C GLU A 143 -12.20 5.93 15.31
N ARG A 144 -12.97 6.21 14.25
CA ARG A 144 -12.73 7.39 13.41
C ARG A 144 -12.83 8.68 14.22
N LYS A 145 -13.82 8.76 15.12
CA LYS A 145 -13.98 9.86 16.08
C LYS A 145 -12.70 10.08 16.89
N ASN A 146 -12.15 8.99 17.43
CA ASN A 146 -10.95 9.04 18.27
C ASN A 146 -9.68 9.37 17.48
N ILE A 147 -9.53 8.84 16.26
CA ILE A 147 -8.41 9.14 15.35
C ILE A 147 -8.44 10.63 14.98
N ALA A 148 -9.60 11.14 14.58
CA ALA A 148 -9.76 12.56 14.27
C ALA A 148 -9.44 13.43 15.49
N LYS A 149 -9.99 13.12 16.66
CA LYS A 149 -9.70 13.87 17.90
C LYS A 149 -8.22 13.87 18.24
N ALA A 150 -7.53 12.75 18.05
CA ALA A 150 -6.13 12.60 18.39
C ALA A 150 -5.17 13.40 17.47
N HIS A 151 -5.55 13.61 16.21
CA HIS A 151 -4.69 14.25 15.20
C HIS A 151 -5.14 15.64 14.78
N LEU A 152 -6.44 15.92 14.82
CA LEU A 152 -7.07 17.14 14.31
C LEU A 152 -7.64 18.04 15.42
N GLY A 153 -7.70 17.57 16.67
CA GLY A 153 -8.25 18.35 17.78
C GLY A 153 -9.79 18.41 17.77
N ASN A 154 -10.36 19.63 17.80
CA ASN A 154 -11.81 19.83 17.65
C ASN A 154 -12.15 19.82 16.15
N TYR A 155 -12.80 18.75 15.69
CA TYR A 155 -13.17 18.56 14.29
C TYR A 155 -14.68 18.40 14.13
N ASP A 156 -15.20 18.78 12.97
CA ASP A 156 -16.63 18.82 12.68
C ASP A 156 -17.22 17.45 12.28
N HIS A 157 -18.49 17.22 12.62
CA HIS A 157 -19.25 16.00 12.32
C HIS A 157 -19.40 15.73 10.81
N LYS A 158 -19.35 16.77 9.97
CA LYS A 158 -19.35 16.64 8.49
C LYS A 158 -18.14 15.86 7.97
N ILE A 159 -16.98 16.00 8.61
CA ILE A 159 -15.74 15.25 8.25
C ILE A 159 -15.93 13.75 8.50
N ILE A 160 -16.79 13.34 9.44
CA ILE A 160 -17.11 11.92 9.68
C ILE A 160 -17.90 11.33 8.50
N LYS A 161 -18.73 12.11 7.80
CA LYS A 161 -19.37 11.61 6.56
C LYS A 161 -18.36 11.44 5.42
N ILE A 162 -17.34 12.30 5.36
CA ILE A 162 -16.21 12.16 4.43
C ILE A 162 -15.29 11.00 4.86
N SER A 163 -15.41 10.49 6.09
CA SER A 163 -14.52 9.46 6.67
C SER A 163 -14.83 8.02 6.26
N ASP A 164 -15.76 7.78 5.34
CA ASP A 164 -16.09 6.42 4.86
C ASP A 164 -14.98 5.78 4.01
N TYR A 165 -13.94 6.53 3.66
CA TYR A 165 -12.78 6.02 2.94
C TYR A 165 -11.79 5.29 3.86
N ASP A 166 -11.26 4.17 3.36
CA ASP A 166 -10.34 3.30 4.10
C ASP A 166 -9.01 4.00 4.51
N PHE A 167 -8.60 5.07 3.81
CA PHE A 167 -7.37 5.84 4.08
C PHE A 167 -7.55 7.07 4.99
N PHE A 168 -8.72 7.23 5.62
CA PHE A 168 -9.01 8.32 6.57
C PHE A 168 -7.92 8.59 7.63
N PRO A 169 -7.28 7.57 8.25
CA PRO A 169 -6.21 7.82 9.22
C PRO A 169 -5.01 8.57 8.63
N LEU A 170 -4.63 8.26 7.38
CA LEU A 170 -3.53 8.92 6.70
C LEU A 170 -3.83 10.40 6.47
N LEU A 171 -5.04 10.73 6.04
CA LEU A 171 -5.47 12.13 5.85
C LEU A 171 -5.40 12.93 7.16
N CYS A 172 -5.84 12.32 8.28
CA CYS A 172 -5.76 12.96 9.59
C CYS A 172 -4.32 13.32 9.97
N VAL A 173 -3.40 12.39 9.73
CA VAL A 173 -1.96 12.60 9.98
C VAL A 173 -1.39 13.71 9.11
N ILE A 174 -1.74 13.73 7.82
CA ILE A 174 -1.25 14.74 6.87
C ILE A 174 -1.73 16.13 7.28
N CYS A 175 -3.02 16.26 7.54
CA CYS A 175 -3.64 17.53 7.94
C CYS A 175 -2.97 18.09 9.22
N SER A 176 -2.76 17.22 10.22
CA SER A 176 -2.05 17.55 11.45
C SER A 176 -0.61 18.01 11.21
N LYS A 177 0.18 17.24 10.44
CA LYS A 177 1.59 17.55 10.17
C LYS A 177 1.80 18.82 9.36
N GLN A 178 0.87 19.12 8.45
CA GLN A 178 0.98 20.29 7.58
C GLN A 178 0.35 21.55 8.17
N GLY A 179 -0.16 21.49 9.41
CA GLY A 179 -0.77 22.64 10.07
C GLY A 179 -1.95 23.21 9.29
N ILE A 180 -2.70 22.34 8.60
CA ILE A 180 -3.78 22.77 7.73
C ILE A 180 -4.92 23.33 8.58
N ILE A 181 -5.21 24.62 8.39
CA ILE A 181 -6.22 25.35 9.15
C ILE A 181 -7.62 24.99 8.65
N ASP A 182 -7.82 24.92 7.33
CA ASP A 182 -9.11 24.58 6.72
C ASP A 182 -9.21 23.08 6.45
N ILE A 183 -9.53 22.34 7.53
CA ILE A 183 -9.64 20.89 7.52
C ILE A 183 -10.75 20.43 6.57
N GLU A 184 -11.91 21.10 6.59
CA GLU A 184 -13.05 20.76 5.73
C GLU A 184 -12.64 20.85 4.25
N LYS A 185 -12.00 21.96 3.83
CA LYS A 185 -11.46 22.13 2.49
C LYS A 185 -10.37 21.13 2.13
N PHE A 186 -9.48 20.77 3.04
CA PHE A 186 -8.42 19.81 2.73
C PHE A 186 -8.98 18.43 2.41
N PHE A 187 -9.92 17.94 3.22
CA PHE A 187 -10.57 16.65 3.01
C PHE A 187 -11.55 16.70 1.82
N TYR A 188 -12.19 17.85 1.57
CA TYR A 188 -13.17 18.01 0.51
C TYR A 188 -12.56 18.33 -0.86
N LEU A 189 -11.58 19.24 -0.97
CA LEU A 189 -11.07 19.71 -2.26
C LEU A 189 -9.98 18.83 -2.85
N SER A 190 -8.98 18.36 -2.10
CA SER A 190 -7.82 17.70 -2.75
C SER A 190 -8.18 16.38 -3.43
N PHE A 191 -9.02 15.57 -2.80
CA PHE A 191 -9.49 14.30 -3.36
C PHE A 191 -10.54 14.50 -4.44
N VAL A 192 -11.57 15.33 -4.19
CA VAL A 192 -12.65 15.56 -5.17
C VAL A 192 -12.12 16.29 -6.40
N VAL A 193 -11.16 17.19 -6.26
CA VAL A 193 -10.54 17.86 -7.42
C VAL A 193 -9.73 16.87 -8.24
N LEU A 194 -8.86 16.07 -7.62
CA LEU A 194 -8.08 15.05 -8.35
C LEU A 194 -8.98 13.98 -8.99
N GLU A 195 -10.04 13.55 -8.29
CA GLU A 195 -11.00 12.59 -8.83
C GLU A 195 -11.80 13.19 -9.99
N LYS A 196 -12.28 14.43 -9.87
CA LYS A 196 -12.95 15.14 -10.97
C LYS A 196 -12.02 15.36 -12.15
N GLU A 197 -10.75 15.66 -11.90
CA GLU A 197 -9.75 15.89 -12.93
C GLU A 197 -9.42 14.58 -13.69
N LEU A 198 -9.20 13.47 -12.98
CA LEU A 198 -8.99 12.17 -13.61
C LEU A 198 -10.25 11.65 -14.33
N ASN A 199 -11.45 11.88 -13.79
CA ASN A 199 -12.69 11.57 -14.49
C ASN A 199 -12.87 12.46 -15.73
N SER A 200 -12.53 13.75 -15.63
CA SER A 200 -12.57 14.67 -16.77
C SER A 200 -11.58 14.25 -17.86
N LEU A 201 -10.37 13.83 -17.49
CA LEU A 201 -9.41 13.23 -18.43
C LEU A 201 -10.00 11.98 -19.08
N TRP A 202 -10.58 11.06 -18.29
CA TRP A 202 -11.23 9.88 -18.84
C TRP A 202 -12.32 10.20 -19.88
N ASP A 203 -13.10 11.26 -19.63
CA ASP A 203 -14.20 11.70 -20.49
C ASP A 203 -13.74 12.45 -21.76
N GLN A 204 -12.46 12.83 -21.86
CA GLN A 204 -11.87 13.41 -23.08
C GLN A 204 -11.63 12.37 -24.21
N GLY A 205 -12.19 11.17 -24.08
CA GLY A 205 -12.15 10.13 -25.10
C GLY A 205 -10.80 9.43 -25.17
N LYS A 206 -10.35 9.08 -26.38
CA LYS A 206 -9.19 8.20 -26.56
C LYS A 206 -7.88 8.77 -26.02
N VAL A 207 -7.69 10.09 -26.08
CA VAL A 207 -6.47 10.75 -25.61
C VAL A 207 -6.38 10.65 -24.09
N GLY A 208 -7.40 11.14 -23.38
CA GLY A 208 -7.38 11.10 -21.92
C GLY A 208 -7.47 9.69 -21.33
N ARG A 209 -8.14 8.74 -21.99
CA ARG A 209 -8.03 7.30 -21.63
C ARG A 209 -6.60 6.76 -21.79
N CYS A 210 -5.86 7.24 -22.78
CA CYS A 210 -4.45 6.88 -22.97
C CYS A 210 -3.56 7.48 -21.86
N GLN A 211 -3.85 8.70 -21.41
CA GLN A 211 -3.20 9.31 -20.24
C GLN A 211 -3.49 8.53 -18.95
N ILE A 212 -4.75 8.13 -18.74
CA ILE A 212 -5.11 7.29 -17.59
C ILE A 212 -4.45 5.91 -17.66
N CYS A 213 -4.35 5.30 -18.85
CA CYS A 213 -3.59 4.07 -19.08
C CYS A 213 -2.10 4.26 -18.70
N ALA A 214 -1.49 5.37 -19.11
CA ALA A 214 -0.12 5.73 -18.74
C ALA A 214 0.08 5.84 -17.22
N LEU A 215 -0.85 6.49 -16.51
CA LEU A 215 -0.83 6.59 -15.05
C LEU A 215 -1.00 5.21 -14.37
N ALA A 216 -1.88 4.36 -14.90
CA ALA A 216 -2.08 3.00 -14.41
C ALA A 216 -0.82 2.14 -14.59
N LEU A 217 -0.10 2.28 -15.71
CA LEU A 217 1.18 1.61 -15.92
C LEU A 217 2.24 2.07 -14.91
N CYS A 218 2.28 3.36 -14.57
CA CYS A 218 3.14 3.87 -13.50
C CYS A 218 2.79 3.23 -12.13
N VAL A 219 1.50 3.06 -11.83
CA VAL A 219 1.00 2.37 -10.62
C VAL A 219 1.44 0.90 -10.56
N ILE A 220 1.32 0.17 -11.67
CA ILE A 220 1.68 -1.26 -11.72
C ILE A 220 3.19 -1.46 -11.60
N ASN A 221 3.98 -0.52 -12.12
CA ASN A 221 5.45 -0.53 -12.06
C ASN A 221 5.99 0.14 -10.79
N ASP A 222 5.25 0.09 -9.67
CA ASP A 222 5.75 0.52 -8.35
C ASP A 222 6.27 1.97 -8.35
N ASN A 223 5.57 2.88 -9.05
CA ASN A 223 5.96 4.28 -9.20
C ASN A 223 7.27 4.51 -9.97
N GLU A 224 7.86 3.49 -10.57
CA GLU A 224 9.16 3.56 -11.25
C GLU A 224 9.06 2.92 -12.63
N LEU A 225 8.31 3.57 -13.53
CA LEU A 225 8.18 3.10 -14.91
C LEU A 225 9.38 3.59 -15.72
N GLN A 226 10.25 2.65 -16.12
CA GLN A 226 11.37 2.98 -17.00
C GLN A 226 10.89 3.20 -18.44
N GLU A 227 11.32 4.30 -19.06
CA GLU A 227 10.97 4.68 -20.42
C GLU A 227 11.30 3.57 -21.44
N LYS A 228 12.37 2.81 -21.19
CA LYS A 228 12.78 1.70 -22.05
C LYS A 228 11.67 0.65 -22.23
N TYR A 229 10.82 0.45 -21.23
CA TYR A 229 9.68 -0.48 -21.29
C TYR A 229 8.59 -0.02 -22.28
N LEU A 230 8.55 1.27 -22.59
CA LEU A 230 7.64 1.87 -23.57
C LEU A 230 8.30 2.02 -24.96
N THR A 231 9.53 1.56 -25.12
CA THR A 231 10.25 1.56 -26.40
C THR A 231 10.70 0.16 -26.82
N SER A 232 10.83 -0.78 -25.88
CA SER A 232 11.24 -2.16 -26.14
C SER A 232 10.07 -3.02 -26.61
N LYS A 233 10.25 -3.83 -27.65
CA LYS A 233 9.28 -4.82 -28.14
C LYS A 233 9.21 -6.10 -27.30
N GLU A 234 9.56 -6.06 -26.02
CA GLU A 234 9.58 -7.25 -25.16
C GLU A 234 8.17 -7.86 -25.04
N SER A 235 8.06 -9.14 -25.38
CA SER A 235 6.79 -9.88 -25.44
C SER A 235 6.13 -10.06 -24.07
N SER A 236 6.90 -10.12 -22.98
CA SER A 236 6.39 -10.35 -21.62
C SER A 236 5.67 -9.12 -21.02
N ALA A 237 6.17 -7.91 -21.27
CA ALA A 237 5.55 -6.67 -20.80
C ALA A 237 4.33 -6.27 -21.65
N ARG A 238 4.30 -6.70 -22.91
CA ARG A 238 3.25 -6.32 -23.86
C ARG A 238 1.86 -6.78 -23.42
N HIS A 239 1.74 -7.98 -22.88
CA HIS A 239 0.47 -8.51 -22.37
C HIS A 239 -0.12 -7.64 -21.26
N VAL A 240 0.69 -7.21 -20.29
CA VAL A 240 0.25 -6.33 -19.20
C VAL A 240 -0.23 -4.99 -19.75
N ILE A 241 0.49 -4.43 -20.74
CA ILE A 241 0.12 -3.16 -21.35
C ILE A 241 -1.20 -3.28 -22.11
N ASP A 242 -1.40 -4.37 -22.86
CA ASP A 242 -2.63 -4.61 -23.60
C ASP A 242 -3.83 -4.79 -22.66
N ASP A 243 -3.67 -5.51 -21.55
CA ASP A 243 -4.71 -5.70 -20.54
C ASP A 243 -5.09 -4.36 -19.88
N VAL A 244 -4.09 -3.54 -19.51
CA VAL A 244 -4.35 -2.21 -18.92
C VAL A 244 -5.00 -1.27 -19.94
N ALA A 245 -4.57 -1.31 -21.20
CA ALA A 245 -5.15 -0.51 -22.27
C ALA A 245 -6.63 -0.89 -22.49
N GLU A 246 -6.93 -2.18 -22.54
CA GLU A 246 -8.30 -2.69 -22.67
C GLU A 246 -9.18 -2.27 -21.48
N ALA A 247 -8.65 -2.39 -20.25
CA ALA A 247 -9.35 -1.91 -19.05
C ALA A 247 -9.59 -0.38 -19.06
N CYS A 248 -8.76 0.38 -19.77
CA CYS A 248 -8.97 1.81 -20.01
C CYS A 248 -9.92 2.10 -21.19
N GLY A 249 -10.50 1.08 -21.82
CA GLY A 249 -11.36 1.20 -23.00
C GLY A 249 -10.60 1.60 -24.27
N LEU A 250 -9.34 1.18 -24.38
CA LEU A 250 -8.50 1.33 -25.57
C LEU A 250 -8.33 -0.02 -26.28
N ASN A 251 -7.90 0.02 -27.54
CA ASN A 251 -7.66 -1.19 -28.30
C ASN A 251 -6.36 -1.88 -27.84
N ARG A 252 -6.38 -3.21 -27.78
CA ARG A 252 -5.16 -4.03 -27.73
C ARG A 252 -4.25 -3.68 -28.92
N GLY A 253 -2.95 -3.77 -28.70
CA GLY A 253 -1.97 -3.42 -29.72
C GLY A 253 -1.68 -1.92 -29.81
N ILE A 254 -2.07 -1.12 -28.81
CA ILE A 254 -1.80 0.32 -28.78
C ILE A 254 -0.29 0.62 -28.92
N SER A 255 0.04 1.67 -29.67
CA SER A 255 1.44 2.07 -29.86
C SER A 255 2.10 2.42 -28.52
N LEU A 256 3.22 1.77 -28.20
CA LEU A 256 3.98 2.08 -26.98
C LEU A 256 4.59 3.49 -27.04
N VAL A 257 4.97 3.94 -28.24
CA VAL A 257 5.41 5.32 -28.49
C VAL A 257 4.30 6.29 -28.11
N LYS A 258 3.05 5.97 -28.48
CA LYS A 258 1.90 6.80 -28.11
C LYS A 258 1.69 6.87 -26.59
N ILE A 259 1.81 5.74 -25.88
CA ILE A 259 1.72 5.74 -24.41
C ILE A 259 2.83 6.59 -23.80
N LYS A 260 4.05 6.49 -24.33
CA LYS A 260 5.18 7.30 -23.90
C LYS A 260 4.91 8.79 -24.11
N ASP A 261 4.43 9.18 -25.29
CA ASP A 261 4.12 10.57 -25.61
C ASP A 261 3.09 11.12 -24.62
N GLU A 262 2.04 10.35 -24.29
CA GLU A 262 1.07 10.73 -23.27
C GLU A 262 1.67 10.80 -21.86
N MET A 263 2.60 9.91 -21.50
CA MET A 263 3.35 10.03 -20.24
C MET A 263 4.14 11.32 -20.16
N ASP A 264 4.81 11.70 -21.24
CA ASP A 264 5.57 12.95 -21.31
C ASP A 264 4.65 14.17 -21.13
N THR A 265 3.39 14.13 -21.62
CA THR A 265 2.41 15.21 -21.35
C THR A 265 2.00 15.35 -19.88
N LEU A 266 2.15 14.29 -19.08
CA LEU A 266 1.76 14.26 -17.66
C LEU A 266 2.91 14.69 -16.74
N VAL A 267 4.12 14.87 -17.27
CA VAL A 267 5.29 15.34 -16.54
C VAL A 267 5.09 16.81 -16.13
N GLY A 268 5.33 17.11 -14.86
CA GLY A 268 5.08 18.43 -14.27
C GLY A 268 3.68 18.58 -13.67
N THR A 269 2.75 17.66 -13.97
CA THR A 269 1.38 17.67 -13.42
C THR A 269 1.17 16.49 -12.47
N TYR A 270 1.28 15.27 -12.98
CA TYR A 270 1.12 14.03 -12.19
C TYR A 270 2.44 13.30 -11.99
N LEU A 271 3.37 13.47 -12.93
CA LEU A 271 4.61 12.72 -13.00
C LEU A 271 5.84 13.65 -12.94
N THR A 272 6.97 13.06 -12.61
CA THR A 272 8.32 13.58 -12.83
C THR A 272 9.09 12.55 -13.65
N LYS A 273 10.06 13.02 -14.44
CA LYS A 273 10.93 12.17 -15.25
C LYS A 273 12.38 12.49 -14.93
N ILE A 274 13.09 11.53 -14.35
CA ILE A 274 14.51 11.66 -13.99
C ILE A 274 15.25 10.46 -14.55
N ASN A 275 16.30 10.71 -15.36
CA ASN A 275 17.13 9.66 -15.97
C ASN A 275 16.30 8.59 -16.73
N GLY A 276 15.23 9.00 -17.43
CA GLY A 276 14.36 8.08 -18.16
C GLY A 276 13.45 7.22 -17.28
N ILE A 277 13.29 7.55 -16.00
CA ILE A 277 12.35 6.90 -15.09
C ILE A 277 11.20 7.87 -14.78
N TYR A 278 9.98 7.43 -15.03
CA TYR A 278 8.78 8.15 -14.65
C TYR A 278 8.36 7.76 -13.24
N THR A 279 8.10 8.77 -12.39
CA THR A 279 7.57 8.60 -11.04
C THR A 279 6.49 9.64 -10.77
N ALA A 280 5.55 9.39 -9.87
CA ALA A 280 4.59 10.41 -9.47
C ALA A 280 5.29 11.62 -8.85
N ILE A 281 4.77 12.81 -9.12
CA ILE A 281 5.33 14.08 -8.63
C ILE A 281 5.38 14.18 -7.09
N HIS A 282 4.51 13.43 -6.42
CA HIS A 282 4.50 13.35 -4.96
C HIS A 282 3.89 12.01 -4.51
N ASN A 283 4.37 11.46 -3.40
CA ASN A 283 3.85 10.20 -2.81
C ASN A 283 2.33 10.22 -2.61
N LYS A 284 1.76 11.38 -2.28
CA LYS A 284 0.30 11.56 -2.13
C LYS A 284 -0.47 11.45 -3.46
N VAL A 285 0.08 11.97 -4.56
CA VAL A 285 -0.50 11.81 -5.90
C VAL A 285 -0.45 10.34 -6.26
N PHE A 286 0.67 9.67 -5.97
CA PHE A 286 0.78 8.24 -6.21
C PHE A 286 -0.23 7.42 -5.43
N ASP A 287 -0.39 7.67 -4.12
CA ASP A 287 -1.37 6.99 -3.28
C ASP A 287 -2.80 7.13 -3.83
N PHE A 288 -3.14 8.33 -4.34
CA PHE A 288 -4.43 8.58 -4.98
C PHE A 288 -4.58 7.83 -6.31
N LEU A 289 -3.55 7.83 -7.16
CA LEU A 289 -3.56 7.08 -8.42
C LEU A 289 -3.73 5.58 -8.16
N VAL A 290 -3.06 5.03 -7.15
CA VAL A 290 -3.24 3.63 -6.74
C VAL A 290 -4.70 3.35 -6.39
N TYR A 291 -5.33 4.21 -5.57
CA TYR A 291 -6.75 4.08 -5.24
C TYR A 291 -7.66 4.16 -6.48
N TYR A 292 -7.49 5.20 -7.30
CA TYR A 292 -8.32 5.45 -8.48
C TYR A 292 -8.18 4.32 -9.50
N CYS A 293 -6.95 3.95 -9.88
CA CYS A 293 -6.71 2.86 -10.82
C CYS A 293 -7.17 1.51 -10.26
N SER A 294 -7.02 1.25 -8.95
CA SER A 294 -7.51 0.00 -8.34
C SER A 294 -9.03 -0.13 -8.38
N THR A 295 -9.76 0.98 -8.24
CA THR A 295 -11.23 0.98 -8.20
C THR A 295 -11.86 1.05 -9.58
N LYS A 296 -11.22 1.72 -10.55
CA LYS A 296 -11.80 2.00 -11.87
C LYS A 296 -11.24 1.15 -13.02
N ILE A 297 -10.05 0.58 -12.87
CA ILE A 297 -9.30 -0.05 -13.97
C ILE A 297 -8.88 -1.47 -13.58
N LEU A 298 -8.01 -1.61 -12.58
CA LEU A 298 -7.43 -2.89 -12.16
C LEU A 298 -8.45 -3.81 -11.49
N GLY A 299 -9.52 -3.24 -10.91
CA GLY A 299 -10.66 -4.00 -10.41
C GLY A 299 -11.45 -4.74 -11.50
N CYS A 300 -11.26 -4.38 -12.78
CA CYS A 300 -11.86 -5.05 -13.93
C CYS A 300 -10.96 -6.12 -14.57
N LEU A 301 -9.71 -6.25 -14.11
CA LEU A 301 -8.74 -7.25 -14.56
C LEU A 301 -8.71 -8.51 -13.67
N ILE A 302 -9.62 -8.58 -12.69
CA ILE A 302 -9.85 -9.70 -11.76
C ILE A 302 -11.29 -10.17 -11.98
#